data_AF-A0A2V5WKK1-F1
#
_entry.id   AF-A0A2V5WKK1-F1
#
_cell.length_a   1.000
_cell.length_b   1.000
_cell.length_c   1.000
_cell.angle_alpha   90.00
_cell.angle_beta   90.00
_cell.angle_gamma   90.00
#
_symmetry.space_group_name_H-M   'P 1'
#
loop_
_entity.id
_entity.type
_entity.pdbx_description
1 polymer ?
#
loop_
_entity_poly.entity_id
_entity_poly.type
_entity_poly.pdbx_seq_one_letter_code
_entity_poly.pdbx_strand_id
1 'polypeptide(L)'
;GSVATLTAACAFSFNLFALRLASLVRTDMPLAFVIFAIGWLIWEKIRTQRPWTRRDRTVLFLLLSAGMLIKGPIVYAFLLPGLVAFEWRRRRMKTPGTAWSGWMPWLLSFLVFVLWAAGGILFVPEFTEHVVLREFVGRFSEAVHRSQPIYFYLPHLLHRFAPWSLLLIAFAVMAWRRNKDGSTESRPTKPETLWLIVWAVGGLLVMSFVPSKRIDRIFPIVPPLCLLLASMVGRLREKQGPLVDRCCVTAMVLAAVFMSGYTARKIEVANREQRDAFAVFGRAVVLEAATHR
;
A
#
# COMPACT_ATOMS: atom_id res chain seq x y z
N GLY A 1 13.87 6.11 17.21
CA GLY A 1 13.59 6.18 18.65
C GLY A 1 12.33 5.40 18.94
N SER A 2 12.18 4.87 20.16
CA SER A 2 11.12 3.92 20.52
C SER A 2 9.71 4.43 20.23
N VAL A 3 9.42 5.71 20.50
CA VAL A 3 8.11 6.32 20.20
C VAL A 3 7.78 6.27 18.71
N ALA A 4 8.70 6.66 17.83
CA ALA A 4 8.46 6.66 16.38
C ALA A 4 8.20 5.24 15.85
N THR A 5 8.96 4.25 16.33
CA THR A 5 8.76 2.85 15.96
C THR A 5 7.42 2.32 16.44
N LEU A 6 7.05 2.62 17.69
CA LEU A 6 5.76 2.24 18.26
C LEU A 6 4.60 2.90 17.49
N THR A 7 4.71 4.19 17.15
CA THR A 7 3.70 4.90 16.34
C THR A 7 3.52 4.25 14.98
N ALA A 8 4.60 3.85 14.30
CA ALA A 8 4.51 3.16 13.02
C ALA A 8 3.83 1.78 13.15
N ALA A 9 4.21 1.00 14.17
CA ALA A 9 3.65 -0.31 14.43
C ALA A 9 2.15 -0.23 14.77
N CYS A 10 1.76 0.72 15.63
CA CYS A 10 0.36 0.98 15.94
C CYS A 10 -0.40 1.50 14.71
N ALA A 11 0.19 2.36 13.89
CA ALA A 11 -0.44 2.85 12.66
C ALA A 11 -0.73 1.73 11.66
N PHE A 12 0.19 0.78 11.51
CA PHE A 12 0.00 -0.37 10.65
C PHE A 12 -1.00 -1.38 11.23
N SER A 13 -0.98 -1.60 12.54
CA SER A 13 -1.84 -2.60 13.20
C SER A 13 -3.28 -2.10 13.39
N PHE A 14 -3.45 -0.85 13.79
CA PHE A 14 -4.74 -0.26 14.12
C PHE A 14 -5.27 0.66 13.01
N ASN A 15 -5.47 0.10 11.82
CA ASN A 15 -6.23 0.77 10.76
C ASN A 15 -7.26 -0.19 10.15
N LEU A 16 -8.32 0.39 9.57
CA LEU A 16 -9.42 -0.40 9.02
C LEU A 16 -9.03 -1.21 7.78
N PHE A 17 -7.97 -0.81 7.06
CA PHE A 17 -7.50 -1.58 5.91
C PHE A 17 -6.86 -2.90 6.34
N ALA A 18 -5.92 -2.86 7.29
CA ALA A 18 -5.15 -4.01 7.74
C ALA A 18 -6.07 -5.11 8.30
N LEU A 19 -7.00 -4.74 9.18
CA LEU A 19 -7.95 -5.71 9.76
C LEU A 19 -8.87 -6.33 8.70
N ARG A 20 -9.41 -5.50 7.80
CA ARG A 20 -10.34 -5.98 6.75
C ARG A 20 -9.62 -6.88 5.75
N LEU A 21 -8.40 -6.54 5.36
CA LEU A 21 -7.64 -7.33 4.41
C LEU A 21 -7.05 -8.60 5.04
N ALA A 22 -6.70 -8.57 6.33
CA ALA A 22 -6.22 -9.76 7.06
C ALA A 22 -7.30 -10.83 7.22
N SER A 23 -8.56 -10.42 7.31
CA SER A 23 -9.71 -11.33 7.42
C SER A 23 -10.23 -11.84 6.06
N LEU A 24 -9.70 -11.34 4.94
CA LEU A 24 -10.16 -11.71 3.60
C LEU A 24 -9.06 -12.48 2.87
N VAL A 25 -9.35 -13.72 2.47
CA VAL A 25 -8.46 -14.53 1.64
C VAL A 25 -8.42 -13.92 0.22
N ARG A 26 -7.52 -12.96 0.01
CA ARG A 26 -7.38 -12.21 -1.25
C ARG A 26 -5.91 -11.97 -1.57
N THR A 27 -5.61 -11.88 -2.87
CA THR A 27 -4.25 -11.60 -3.39
C THR A 27 -3.74 -10.18 -3.08
N ASP A 28 -4.59 -9.29 -2.57
CA ASP A 28 -4.21 -7.93 -2.19
C ASP A 28 -3.17 -7.89 -1.06
N MET A 29 -3.26 -8.79 -0.07
CA MET A 29 -2.31 -8.83 1.06
C MET A 29 -0.91 -9.33 0.68
N PRO A 30 -0.77 -10.49 0.00
CA PRO A 30 0.55 -10.93 -0.49
C PRO A 30 1.21 -9.90 -1.40
N LEU A 31 0.43 -9.26 -2.29
CA LEU A 31 0.93 -8.20 -3.15
C LEU A 31 1.44 -7.00 -2.35
N ALA A 32 0.68 -6.54 -1.36
CA ALA A 32 1.07 -5.42 -0.51
C ALA A 32 2.35 -5.73 0.28
N PHE A 33 2.51 -6.97 0.76
CA PHE A 33 3.74 -7.42 1.41
C PHE A 33 4.94 -7.37 0.46
N VAL A 34 4.81 -7.87 -0.77
CA VAL A 34 5.89 -7.83 -1.77
C VAL A 34 6.26 -6.38 -2.13
N ILE A 35 5.27 -5.53 -2.39
CA ILE A 35 5.50 -4.10 -2.68
C ILE A 35 6.18 -3.42 -1.49
N PHE A 36 5.76 -3.74 -0.26
CA PHE A 36 6.42 -3.24 0.95
C PHE A 36 7.87 -3.69 1.06
N ALA A 37 8.16 -4.97 0.86
CA ALA A 37 9.51 -5.52 0.93
C ALA A 37 10.44 -4.86 -0.11
N ILE A 38 9.96 -4.63 -1.33
CA ILE A 38 10.71 -3.93 -2.37
C ILE A 38 10.94 -2.47 -1.99
N GLY A 39 9.88 -1.77 -1.58
CA GLY A 39 9.99 -0.35 -1.20
C GLY A 39 10.85 -0.14 0.03
N TRP A 40 10.84 -1.08 0.98
CA TRP A 40 11.73 -1.13 2.15
C TRP A 40 13.19 -1.34 1.73
N LEU A 41 13.46 -2.30 0.85
CA LEU A 41 14.82 -2.55 0.33
C LEU A 41 15.39 -1.28 -0.33
N ILE A 42 14.59 -0.62 -1.17
CA ILE A 42 14.98 0.65 -1.81
C ILE A 42 15.21 1.74 -0.75
N TRP A 43 14.30 1.87 0.23
CA TRP A 43 14.42 2.84 1.32
C TRP A 43 15.71 2.62 2.14
N GLU A 44 16.07 1.38 2.42
CA GLU A 44 17.30 1.03 3.13
C GLU A 44 18.55 1.41 2.32
N LYS A 45 18.56 1.22 0.99
CA LYS A 45 19.67 1.66 0.13
C LYS A 45 19.81 3.16 0.10
N ILE A 46 18.70 3.89 0.02
CA ILE A 46 18.69 5.35 0.10
C ILE A 46 19.19 5.81 1.47
N ARG A 47 18.77 5.17 2.56
CA ARG A 47 19.17 5.55 3.92
C ARG A 47 20.64 5.25 4.23
N THR A 48 21.13 4.09 3.81
CA THR A 48 22.50 3.63 4.09
C THR A 48 23.52 4.14 3.09
N GLN A 49 23.08 4.70 1.96
CA GLN A 49 23.95 5.23 0.90
C GLN A 49 24.89 4.18 0.29
N ARG A 50 24.56 2.89 0.47
CA ARG A 50 25.36 1.77 -0.03
C ARG A 50 25.00 1.46 -1.48
N PRO A 51 25.98 1.05 -2.31
CA PRO A 51 25.70 0.59 -3.67
C PRO A 51 24.88 -0.71 -3.64
N TRP A 52 24.15 -0.94 -4.73
CA TRP A 52 23.40 -2.18 -4.93
C TRP A 52 24.36 -3.36 -5.12
N THR A 53 24.29 -4.35 -4.22
CA THR A 53 25.05 -5.58 -4.34
C THR A 53 24.34 -6.59 -5.25
N ARG A 54 25.06 -7.64 -5.67
CA ARG A 54 24.44 -8.76 -6.43
C ARG A 54 23.29 -9.40 -5.65
N ARG A 55 23.46 -9.60 -4.33
CA ARG A 55 22.43 -10.17 -3.45
C ARG A 55 21.17 -9.32 -3.43
N ASP A 56 21.31 -7.99 -3.31
CA ASP A 56 20.15 -7.08 -3.31
C ASP A 56 19.38 -7.14 -4.63
N ARG A 57 20.09 -7.22 -5.76
CA ARG A 57 19.49 -7.33 -7.09
C ARG A 57 18.77 -8.66 -7.29
N THR A 58 19.32 -9.76 -6.77
CA THR A 58 18.66 -11.06 -6.78
C THR A 58 17.40 -11.06 -5.92
N VAL A 59 17.47 -10.51 -4.70
CA VAL A 59 16.29 -10.37 -3.82
C VAL A 59 15.23 -9.51 -4.49
N LEU A 60 15.62 -8.37 -5.09
CA LEU A 60 14.70 -7.51 -5.82
C LEU A 60 14.06 -8.25 -7.00
N PHE A 61 14.84 -8.99 -7.79
CA PHE A 61 14.32 -9.81 -8.89
C PHE A 61 13.29 -10.83 -8.40
N LEU A 62 13.60 -11.59 -7.34
CA LEU A 62 12.69 -12.58 -6.78
C LEU A 62 11.39 -11.96 -6.28
N LEU A 63 11.48 -10.81 -5.59
CA LEU A 63 10.31 -10.08 -5.12
C LEU A 63 9.47 -9.54 -6.29
N LEU A 64 10.09 -8.94 -7.31
CA LEU A 64 9.38 -8.43 -8.48
C LEU A 64 8.67 -9.57 -9.22
N SER A 65 9.36 -10.70 -9.45
CA SER A 65 8.78 -11.90 -10.06
C SER A 65 7.61 -12.44 -9.25
N ALA A 66 7.76 -12.57 -7.93
CA ALA A 66 6.68 -13.02 -7.04
C ALA A 66 5.46 -12.09 -7.13
N GLY A 67 5.67 -10.78 -7.07
CA GLY A 67 4.58 -9.80 -7.17
C GLY A 67 3.85 -9.87 -8.52
N MET A 68 4.58 -10.08 -9.61
CA MET A 68 4.00 -10.26 -10.94
C MET A 68 3.16 -11.53 -11.04
N LEU A 69 3.61 -12.63 -10.45
CA LEU A 69 2.84 -13.87 -10.45
C LEU A 69 1.61 -13.79 -9.54
N ILE A 70 1.63 -12.95 -8.49
CA ILE A 70 0.48 -12.74 -7.60
C ILE A 70 -0.66 -11.97 -8.28
N LYS A 71 -0.34 -10.86 -8.97
CA LYS A 71 -1.39 -9.95 -9.50
C LYS A 71 -1.04 -9.26 -10.82
N GLY A 72 -0.08 -9.79 -11.56
CA GLY A 72 0.40 -9.23 -12.81
C GLY A 72 1.34 -8.02 -12.63
N PRO A 73 1.63 -7.28 -13.72
CA PRO A 73 2.60 -6.17 -13.74
C PRO A 73 2.18 -4.95 -12.90
N ILE A 74 1.09 -5.02 -12.14
CA ILE A 74 0.61 -3.94 -11.28
C ILE A 74 1.64 -3.52 -10.21
N VAL A 75 2.54 -4.42 -9.82
CA VAL A 75 3.69 -4.13 -8.95
C VAL A 75 4.51 -2.95 -9.49
N TYR A 76 4.70 -2.90 -10.81
CA TYR A 76 5.46 -1.83 -11.47
C TYR A 76 4.72 -0.51 -11.40
N ALA A 77 3.41 -0.57 -11.56
CA ALA A 77 2.54 0.58 -11.47
C ALA A 77 2.67 1.27 -10.10
N PHE A 78 2.85 0.52 -9.01
CA PHE A 78 3.06 1.09 -7.67
C PHE A 78 4.46 1.68 -7.43
N LEU A 79 5.49 1.12 -8.05
CA LEU A 79 6.89 1.43 -7.71
C LEU A 79 7.56 2.39 -8.71
N LEU A 80 7.33 2.22 -10.01
CA LEU A 80 8.03 2.97 -11.05
C LEU A 80 7.78 4.48 -11.00
N PRO A 81 6.53 4.97 -10.80
CA PRO A 81 6.30 6.42 -10.75
C PRO A 81 7.01 7.08 -9.58
N GLY A 82 7.02 6.42 -8.41
CA GLY A 82 7.79 6.87 -7.25
C GLY A 82 9.30 6.87 -7.51
N LEU A 83 9.80 5.83 -8.19
CA LEU A 83 11.22 5.67 -8.53
C LEU A 83 11.70 6.71 -9.54
N VAL A 84 10.92 6.97 -10.59
CA VAL A 84 11.19 8.02 -11.58
C VAL A 84 11.16 9.39 -10.91
N ALA A 85 10.14 9.68 -10.11
CA ALA A 85 10.03 10.96 -9.41
C ALA A 85 11.19 11.17 -8.42
N PHE A 86 11.59 10.13 -7.70
CA PHE A 86 12.74 10.17 -6.78
C PHE A 86 14.04 10.45 -7.52
N GLU A 87 14.37 9.67 -8.55
CA GLU A 87 15.62 9.81 -9.31
C GLU A 87 15.69 11.16 -10.03
N TRP A 88 14.59 11.63 -10.60
CA TRP A 88 14.52 12.95 -11.22
C TRP A 88 14.83 14.07 -10.22
N ARG A 89 14.20 14.02 -9.04
CA ARG A 89 14.40 15.03 -7.99
C ARG A 89 15.78 14.94 -7.36
N ARG A 90 16.30 13.73 -7.17
CA ARG A 90 17.66 13.46 -6.70
C ARG A 90 18.72 14.05 -7.63
N ARG A 91 18.60 13.84 -8.95
CA ARG A 91 19.53 14.40 -9.95
C ARG A 91 19.57 15.92 -9.89
N ARG A 92 18.42 16.57 -9.73
CA ARG A 92 18.33 18.04 -9.55
C ARG A 92 19.01 18.51 -8.27
N MET A 93 18.86 17.79 -7.17
CA MET A 93 19.44 18.15 -5.86
C MET A 93 20.84 17.55 -5.61
N LYS A 94 21.48 16.96 -6.64
CA LYS A 94 22.80 16.29 -6.56
C LYS A 94 22.98 15.39 -5.33
N THR A 95 21.91 14.72 -4.92
CA THR A 95 21.90 14.01 -3.64
C THR A 95 22.55 12.63 -3.78
N PRO A 96 23.43 12.22 -2.85
CA PRO A 96 24.08 10.92 -2.92
C PRO A 96 23.06 9.78 -2.69
N GLY A 97 23.40 8.58 -3.19
CA GLY A 97 22.60 7.36 -3.05
C GLY A 97 21.55 7.17 -4.15
N THR A 98 21.53 5.99 -4.77
CA THR A 98 20.66 5.66 -5.91
C THR A 98 19.55 4.71 -5.49
N ALA A 99 18.30 5.08 -5.77
CA ALA A 99 17.15 4.19 -5.63
C ALA A 99 17.11 3.17 -6.78
N TRP A 100 17.70 3.54 -7.93
CA TRP A 100 17.74 2.68 -9.11
C TRP A 100 18.72 1.51 -8.96
N SER A 101 18.21 0.29 -9.06
CA SER A 101 18.96 -0.97 -8.97
C SER A 101 19.65 -1.40 -10.26
N GLY A 102 19.38 -0.73 -11.39
CA GLY A 102 19.67 -1.20 -12.74
C GLY A 102 18.48 -1.91 -13.38
N TRP A 103 18.48 -2.04 -14.72
CA TRP A 103 17.36 -2.60 -15.50
C TRP A 103 17.18 -4.12 -15.34
N MET A 104 18.25 -4.86 -15.02
CA MET A 104 18.24 -6.33 -15.03
C MET A 104 17.15 -6.97 -14.15
N PRO A 105 16.97 -6.60 -12.86
CA PRO A 105 15.91 -7.19 -12.04
C PRO A 105 14.50 -6.95 -12.60
N TRP A 106 14.29 -5.82 -13.27
CA TRP A 106 13.01 -5.42 -13.85
C TRP A 106 12.74 -6.14 -15.18
N LEU A 107 13.74 -6.23 -16.06
CA LEU A 107 13.57 -6.93 -17.34
C LEU A 107 13.44 -8.44 -17.13
N LEU A 108 14.23 -9.03 -16.25
CA LEU A 108 14.19 -10.47 -15.98
C LEU A 108 12.88 -10.88 -15.30
N SER A 109 12.37 -10.12 -14.34
CA SER A 109 11.08 -10.46 -13.70
C SER A 109 9.91 -10.31 -14.67
N PHE A 110 9.96 -9.29 -15.54
CA PHE A 110 8.99 -9.16 -16.62
C PHE A 110 9.06 -10.33 -17.61
N LEU A 111 10.26 -10.78 -17.98
CA LEU A 111 10.45 -11.95 -18.82
C LEU A 111 9.84 -13.22 -18.18
N VAL A 112 10.06 -13.45 -16.89
CA VAL A 112 9.45 -14.57 -16.15
C VAL A 112 7.92 -14.53 -16.26
N PHE A 113 7.33 -13.35 -16.06
CA PHE A 113 5.88 -13.18 -16.20
C PHE A 113 5.39 -13.45 -17.64
N VAL A 114 6.09 -12.94 -18.65
CA VAL A 114 5.76 -13.17 -20.06
C VAL A 114 5.85 -14.65 -20.42
N LEU A 115 6.89 -15.35 -19.96
CA LEU A 115 7.04 -16.80 -20.19
C LEU A 115 5.90 -17.60 -19.55
N TRP A 116 5.49 -17.25 -18.33
CA TRP A 116 4.33 -17.85 -17.68
C TRP A 116 3.04 -17.59 -18.46
N ALA A 117 2.82 -16.34 -18.89
CA ALA A 117 1.64 -15.96 -19.66
C ALA A 117 1.61 -16.65 -21.04
N ALA A 118 2.75 -16.74 -21.72
CA ALA A 118 2.89 -17.45 -22.99
C ALA A 118 2.59 -18.95 -22.84
N GLY A 119 3.08 -19.58 -21.76
CA GLY A 119 2.71 -20.96 -21.43
C GLY A 119 1.20 -21.11 -21.25
N GLY A 120 0.56 -20.21 -20.50
CA GLY A 120 -0.89 -20.21 -20.36
C GLY A 120 -1.63 -20.13 -21.70
N ILE A 121 -1.19 -19.24 -22.60
CA ILE A 121 -1.79 -19.06 -23.93
C ILE A 121 -1.62 -20.30 -24.81
N LEU A 122 -0.43 -20.92 -24.79
CA LEU A 122 -0.11 -22.05 -25.68
C LEU A 122 -0.72 -23.38 -25.21
N PHE A 123 -0.83 -23.58 -23.90
CA PHE A 123 -1.27 -24.87 -23.33
C PHE A 123 -2.74 -24.87 -22.87
N VAL A 124 -3.39 -23.70 -22.74
CA VAL A 124 -4.77 -23.60 -22.23
C VAL A 124 -5.62 -22.74 -23.19
N PRO A 125 -6.53 -23.35 -23.98
CA PRO A 125 -7.30 -22.65 -25.01
C PRO A 125 -8.11 -21.45 -24.51
N GLU A 126 -8.66 -21.54 -23.29
CA GLU A 126 -9.52 -20.49 -22.69
C GLU A 126 -8.73 -19.39 -21.96
N PHE A 127 -7.41 -19.55 -21.81
CA PHE A 127 -6.57 -18.63 -21.03
C PHE A 127 -6.57 -17.22 -21.62
N THR A 128 -6.52 -17.11 -22.95
CA THR A 128 -6.52 -15.82 -23.64
C THR A 128 -7.83 -15.06 -23.40
N GLU A 129 -8.97 -15.72 -23.47
CA GLU A 129 -10.27 -15.07 -23.26
C GLU A 129 -10.43 -14.62 -21.80
N HIS A 130 -10.15 -15.51 -20.85
CA HIS A 130 -10.39 -15.23 -19.43
C HIS A 130 -9.33 -14.34 -18.79
N VAL A 131 -8.04 -14.56 -19.06
CA VAL A 131 -6.95 -13.85 -18.37
C VAL A 131 -6.55 -12.60 -19.14
N VAL A 132 -6.34 -12.71 -20.45
CA VAL A 132 -5.83 -11.57 -21.25
C VAL A 132 -6.97 -10.60 -21.58
N LEU A 133 -8.03 -11.10 -22.20
CA LEU A 133 -9.12 -10.26 -22.68
C LEU A 133 -10.02 -9.75 -21.55
N ARG A 134 -10.57 -10.61 -20.69
CA ARG A 134 -11.45 -10.14 -19.60
C ARG A 134 -10.68 -9.44 -18.49
N GLU A 135 -9.54 -9.98 -18.09
CA GLU A 135 -8.85 -9.54 -16.86
C GLU A 135 -7.84 -8.41 -17.06
N PHE A 136 -7.17 -8.35 -18.21
CA PHE A 136 -6.29 -7.22 -18.54
C PHE A 136 -6.99 -6.18 -19.42
N VAL A 137 -7.59 -6.58 -20.55
CA VAL A 137 -8.22 -5.63 -21.49
C VAL A 137 -9.57 -5.12 -20.99
N GLY A 138 -10.40 -5.99 -20.41
CA GLY A 138 -11.71 -5.65 -19.85
C GLY A 138 -11.66 -4.67 -18.68
N ARG A 139 -10.49 -4.52 -18.02
CA ARG A 139 -10.28 -3.48 -17.00
C ARG A 139 -10.10 -2.07 -17.55
N PHE A 140 -9.73 -1.96 -18.84
CA PHE A 140 -9.54 -0.69 -19.55
C PHE A 140 -10.64 -0.40 -20.56
N SER A 141 -11.46 -1.40 -20.94
CA SER A 141 -12.64 -1.19 -21.79
C SER A 141 -13.77 -0.53 -20.99
N GLU A 142 -14.26 0.61 -21.48
CA GLU A 142 -15.20 1.53 -20.82
C GLU A 142 -16.60 0.96 -20.57
N ALA A 143 -16.94 -0.23 -21.08
CA ALA A 143 -18.31 -0.73 -21.11
C ALA A 143 -18.87 -1.22 -19.75
N VAL A 144 -18.05 -1.39 -18.70
CA VAL A 144 -18.49 -2.13 -17.48
C VAL A 144 -18.35 -1.37 -16.16
N HIS A 145 -17.60 -0.26 -16.09
CA HIS A 145 -17.38 0.44 -14.81
C HIS A 145 -17.86 1.89 -14.86
N ARG A 146 -18.86 2.23 -14.03
CA ARG A 146 -19.25 3.64 -13.78
C ARG A 146 -17.99 4.45 -13.45
N SER A 147 -17.71 5.48 -14.25
CA SER A 147 -16.56 6.38 -14.05
C SER A 147 -16.62 7.01 -12.66
N GLN A 148 -15.84 6.47 -11.74
CA GLN A 148 -15.74 7.03 -10.39
C GLN A 148 -14.76 8.20 -10.41
N PRO A 149 -14.99 9.25 -9.59
CA PRO A 149 -14.18 10.46 -9.63
C PRO A 149 -12.69 10.17 -9.37
N ILE A 150 -11.79 10.95 -9.96
CA ILE A 150 -10.33 10.79 -9.80
C ILE A 150 -9.94 10.80 -8.32
N TYR A 151 -10.59 11.63 -7.51
CA TYR A 151 -10.36 11.72 -6.06
C TYR A 151 -10.98 10.59 -5.24
N PHE A 152 -11.57 9.55 -5.84
CA PHE A 152 -12.25 8.45 -5.14
C PHE A 152 -11.43 7.86 -3.97
N TYR A 153 -10.14 7.63 -4.15
CA TYR A 153 -9.30 6.99 -3.13
C TYR A 153 -8.95 7.90 -1.96
N LEU A 154 -8.94 9.22 -2.14
CA LEU A 154 -8.43 10.14 -1.12
C LEU A 154 -9.33 10.19 0.12
N PRO A 155 -10.65 10.42 0.04
CA PRO A 155 -11.54 10.37 1.22
C PRO A 155 -11.51 9.00 1.90
N HIS A 156 -11.46 7.91 1.12
CA HIS A 156 -11.41 6.55 1.65
C HIS A 156 -10.11 6.26 2.39
N LEU A 157 -8.97 6.73 1.87
CA LEU A 157 -7.69 6.65 2.54
C LEU A 157 -7.74 7.42 3.87
N LEU A 158 -8.21 8.67 3.85
CA LEU A 158 -8.29 9.50 5.05
C LEU A 158 -9.17 8.86 6.12
N HIS A 159 -10.33 8.33 5.75
CA HIS A 159 -11.26 7.70 6.68
C HIS A 159 -10.74 6.36 7.21
N ARG A 160 -10.30 5.44 6.32
CA ARG A 160 -9.89 4.08 6.74
C ARG A 160 -8.52 4.02 7.40
N PHE A 161 -7.69 5.04 7.17
CA PHE A 161 -6.41 5.21 7.85
C PHE A 161 -6.50 6.18 9.05
N ALA A 162 -7.69 6.69 9.39
CA ALA A 162 -7.86 7.46 10.61
C ALA A 162 -7.59 6.57 11.85
N PRO A 163 -7.04 7.14 12.94
CA PRO A 163 -6.68 8.55 13.16
C PRO A 163 -5.31 8.96 12.58
N TRP A 164 -4.55 8.03 12.01
CA TRP A 164 -3.17 8.24 11.54
C TRP A 164 -3.07 9.21 10.35
N SER A 165 -4.09 9.23 9.48
CA SER A 165 -4.22 10.21 8.40
C SER A 165 -4.27 11.65 8.92
N LEU A 166 -5.03 11.90 9.99
CA LEU A 166 -5.13 13.22 10.64
C LEU A 166 -3.81 13.60 11.29
N LEU A 167 -3.15 12.65 11.95
CA LEU A 167 -1.83 12.86 12.56
C LEU A 167 -0.78 13.21 11.50
N LEU A 168 -0.78 12.52 10.35
CA LEU A 168 0.09 12.83 9.21
C LEU A 168 -0.13 14.25 8.69
N ILE A 169 -1.40 14.67 8.52
CA ILE A 169 -1.73 16.02 8.05
C ILE A 169 -1.27 17.05 9.09
N ALA A 170 -1.58 16.84 10.37
CA ALA A 170 -1.16 17.75 11.44
C ALA A 170 0.36 17.92 11.50
N PHE A 171 1.11 16.81 11.39
CA PHE A 171 2.56 16.83 11.41
C PHE A 171 3.16 17.47 10.15
N ALA A 172 2.55 17.23 8.99
CA ALA A 172 2.93 17.90 7.75
C ALA A 172 2.71 19.43 7.83
N VAL A 173 1.58 19.88 8.38
CA VAL A 173 1.27 21.30 8.57
C VAL A 173 2.23 21.95 9.58
N MET A 174 2.53 21.29 10.70
CA MET A 174 3.52 21.77 11.67
C MET A 174 4.91 21.89 11.06
N ALA A 175 5.34 20.89 10.28
CA ALA A 175 6.61 20.93 9.57
C ALA A 175 6.65 22.06 8.52
N TRP A 176 5.55 22.30 7.80
CA TRP A 176 5.45 23.33 6.78
C TRP A 176 5.47 24.75 7.35
N ARG A 177 4.65 25.03 8.38
CA ARG A 177 4.60 26.36 9.04
C ARG A 177 5.97 26.76 9.57
N ARG A 178 6.70 25.81 10.14
CA ARG A 178 8.04 26.03 10.66
C ARG A 178 9.06 26.39 9.58
N ASN A 179 8.95 25.79 8.41
CA ASN A 179 9.82 26.10 7.28
C ASN A 179 9.57 27.52 6.74
N LYS A 180 8.37 28.07 6.98
CA LYS A 180 7.98 29.43 6.56
C LYS A 180 8.48 30.51 7.54
N ASP A 181 8.50 30.21 8.84
CA ASP A 181 8.88 31.17 9.90
C ASP A 181 10.39 31.48 9.96
N GLY A 182 11.21 31.03 9.00
CA GLY A 182 12.63 31.39 8.85
C GLY A 182 13.58 30.93 9.99
N SER A 183 13.04 30.41 11.09
CA SER A 183 13.77 30.06 12.33
C SER A 183 14.61 28.79 12.24
N THR A 184 14.64 28.12 11.09
CA THR A 184 15.45 26.93 10.85
C THR A 184 15.99 27.05 9.43
N GLU A 185 17.32 27.01 9.24
CA GLU A 185 17.91 26.76 7.91
C GLU A 185 17.07 25.66 7.25
N SER A 186 16.48 25.96 6.09
CA SER A 186 15.56 25.09 5.36
C SER A 186 16.26 23.78 5.01
N ARG A 187 16.37 22.87 5.97
CA ARG A 187 17.10 21.61 5.78
C ARG A 187 16.36 20.85 4.70
N PRO A 188 17.02 20.51 3.59
CA PRO A 188 16.37 19.78 2.51
C PRO A 188 15.75 18.50 3.07
N THR A 189 14.59 18.14 2.53
CA THR A 189 13.92 16.90 2.94
C THR A 189 14.88 15.74 2.73
N LYS A 190 15.24 15.04 3.82
CA LYS A 190 16.15 13.89 3.72
C LYS A 190 15.68 12.91 2.64
N PRO A 191 16.59 12.33 1.83
CA PRO A 191 16.25 11.49 0.69
C PRO A 191 15.32 10.33 1.04
N GLU A 192 15.55 9.69 2.18
CA GLU A 192 14.76 8.56 2.64
C GLU A 192 13.30 8.95 2.93
N THR A 193 13.03 10.17 3.41
CA THR A 193 11.67 10.70 3.59
C THR A 193 11.04 11.05 2.25
N LEU A 194 11.84 11.60 1.32
CA LEU A 194 11.35 11.90 -0.03
C LEU A 194 10.87 10.64 -0.75
N TRP A 195 11.63 9.54 -0.67
CA TRP A 195 11.23 8.24 -1.23
C TRP A 195 9.87 7.78 -0.72
N LEU A 196 9.64 7.82 0.59
CA LEU A 196 8.37 7.42 1.20
C LEU A 196 7.19 8.25 0.70
N ILE A 197 7.40 9.57 0.52
CA ILE A 197 6.38 10.47 -0.03
C ILE A 197 6.07 10.11 -1.48
N VAL A 198 7.08 10.02 -2.35
CA VAL A 198 6.83 9.78 -3.78
C VAL A 198 6.35 8.36 -4.07
N TRP A 199 6.72 7.39 -3.23
CA TRP A 199 6.17 6.03 -3.31
C TRP A 199 4.69 6.00 -2.92
N ALA A 200 4.31 6.60 -1.79
CA ALA A 200 2.91 6.66 -1.37
C ALA A 200 2.04 7.46 -2.36
N VAL A 201 2.51 8.65 -2.78
CA VAL A 201 1.80 9.51 -3.73
C VAL A 201 1.76 8.88 -5.13
N GLY A 202 2.87 8.31 -5.60
CA GLY A 202 2.94 7.65 -6.91
C GLY A 202 1.95 6.48 -6.99
N GLY A 203 1.91 5.63 -5.97
CA GLY A 203 0.93 4.54 -5.89
C GLY A 203 -0.51 5.03 -5.85
N LEU A 204 -0.80 6.12 -5.12
CA LEU A 204 -2.13 6.73 -5.05
C LEU A 204 -2.58 7.30 -6.40
N LEU A 205 -1.69 8.00 -7.10
CA LEU A 205 -1.98 8.62 -8.40
C LEU A 205 -2.29 7.55 -9.44
N VAL A 206 -1.45 6.52 -9.53
CA VAL A 206 -1.64 5.39 -10.46
C VAL A 206 -2.97 4.73 -10.21
N MET A 207 -3.28 4.40 -8.95
CA MET A 207 -4.56 3.79 -8.62
C MET A 207 -5.74 4.70 -8.97
N SER A 208 -5.60 6.02 -8.80
CA SER A 208 -6.63 7.00 -9.17
C SER A 208 -6.94 7.06 -10.66
N PHE A 209 -5.95 6.75 -11.52
CA PHE A 209 -6.11 6.67 -12.97
C PHE A 209 -6.67 5.34 -13.48
N VAL A 210 -6.62 4.26 -12.67
CA VAL A 210 -7.19 2.97 -13.07
C VAL A 210 -8.74 3.05 -13.05
N PRO A 211 -9.44 2.74 -14.16
CA PRO A 211 -10.91 2.87 -14.24
C PRO A 211 -11.65 1.96 -13.26
N SER A 212 -11.18 0.71 -13.12
CA SER A 212 -11.73 -0.23 -12.14
C SER A 212 -11.26 0.17 -10.74
N LYS A 213 -12.15 0.79 -9.96
CA LYS A 213 -11.83 1.25 -8.59
C LYS A 213 -12.33 0.29 -7.53
N ARG A 214 -11.42 -0.10 -6.64
CA ARG A 214 -11.73 -0.91 -5.46
C ARG A 214 -10.92 -0.40 -4.30
N ILE A 215 -11.59 -0.02 -3.22
CA ILE A 215 -10.98 0.66 -2.07
C ILE A 215 -9.81 -0.14 -1.49
N ASP A 216 -9.87 -1.46 -1.53
CA ASP A 216 -8.84 -2.31 -0.93
C ASP A 216 -7.52 -2.33 -1.76
N ARG A 217 -7.55 -1.91 -3.04
CA ARG A 217 -6.37 -1.92 -3.93
C ARG A 217 -5.30 -0.91 -3.53
N ILE A 218 -5.65 0.15 -2.79
CA ILE A 218 -4.68 1.14 -2.32
C ILE A 218 -3.89 0.68 -1.09
N PHE A 219 -4.19 -0.47 -0.48
CA PHE A 219 -3.46 -0.90 0.71
C PHE A 219 -1.92 -0.89 0.61
N PRO A 220 -1.28 -1.18 -0.55
CA PRO A 220 0.18 -1.09 -0.67
C PRO A 220 0.79 0.29 -0.37
N ILE A 221 0.00 1.38 -0.32
CA ILE A 221 0.49 2.70 0.11
C ILE A 221 0.45 2.91 1.63
N VAL A 222 -0.21 2.04 2.39
CA VAL A 222 -0.31 2.16 3.87
C VAL A 222 1.05 1.96 4.55
N PRO A 223 1.87 0.94 4.21
CA PRO A 223 3.19 0.78 4.81
C PRO A 223 4.12 1.99 4.67
N PRO A 224 4.31 2.61 3.47
CA PRO A 224 5.14 3.82 3.37
C PRO A 224 4.58 4.99 4.16
N LEU A 225 3.25 5.14 4.29
CA LEU A 225 2.65 6.18 5.13
C LEU A 225 2.95 5.97 6.62
N CYS A 226 2.98 4.71 7.10
CA CYS A 226 3.37 4.39 8.48
C CYS A 226 4.84 4.74 8.75
N LEU A 227 5.75 4.42 7.81
CA LEU A 227 7.16 4.81 7.91
C LEU A 227 7.36 6.31 7.80
N LEU A 228 6.58 6.98 6.94
CA LEU A 228 6.60 8.43 6.79
C LEU A 228 6.21 9.10 8.11
N LEU A 229 5.13 8.61 8.75
CA LEU A 229 4.70 9.09 10.05
C LEU A 229 5.80 8.93 11.11
N ALA A 230 6.46 7.77 11.16
CA ALA A 230 7.61 7.54 12.05
C ALA A 230 8.74 8.56 11.82
N SER A 231 9.03 8.85 10.55
CA SER A 231 10.06 9.83 10.18
C SER A 231 9.69 11.26 10.59
N MET A 232 8.41 11.63 10.50
CA MET A 232 7.89 12.93 10.95
C MET A 232 7.93 13.06 12.47
N VAL A 233 7.52 12.02 13.20
CA VAL A 233 7.62 11.96 14.67
C VAL A 233 9.07 12.19 15.09
N GLY A 234 10.02 11.45 14.51
CA GLY A 234 11.44 11.58 14.85
C GLY A 234 11.94 13.01 14.69
N ARG A 235 11.62 13.68 13.57
CA ARG A 235 12.04 15.06 13.29
C ARG A 235 11.38 16.10 14.19
N LEU A 236 10.06 16.00 14.42
CA LEU A 236 9.33 17.00 15.19
C LEU A 236 9.62 16.87 16.69
N ARG A 237 9.86 15.65 17.17
CA ARG A 237 10.15 15.35 18.58
C ARG A 237 11.44 15.99 19.07
N GLU A 238 12.42 16.21 18.20
CA GLU A 238 13.68 16.92 18.54
C GLU A 238 13.44 18.29 19.18
N LYS A 239 12.32 18.95 18.84
CA LYS A 239 12.02 20.32 19.30
C LYS A 239 10.68 20.46 20.02
N GLN A 240 9.71 19.57 19.77
CA GLN A 240 8.36 19.62 20.37
C GLN A 240 7.98 18.27 21.00
N GLY A 241 8.94 17.61 21.65
CA GLY A 241 8.79 16.26 22.19
C GLY A 241 7.48 16.02 22.96
N PRO A 242 7.14 16.82 23.99
CA PRO A 242 5.93 16.61 24.78
C PRO A 242 4.62 16.76 23.99
N LEU A 243 4.56 17.64 22.99
CA LEU A 243 3.36 17.78 22.16
C LEU A 243 3.22 16.60 21.19
N VAL A 244 4.31 16.24 20.51
CA VAL A 244 4.35 15.13 19.55
C VAL A 244 4.02 13.80 20.25
N ASP A 245 4.61 13.57 21.42
CA ASP A 245 4.38 12.35 22.21
C ASP A 245 2.90 12.28 22.67
N ARG A 246 2.32 13.39 23.16
CA ARG A 246 0.88 13.47 23.49
C ARG A 246 -0.01 13.16 22.28
N CYS A 247 0.23 13.79 21.13
CA CYS A 247 -0.55 13.52 19.92
C CYS A 247 -0.45 12.06 19.46
N CYS A 248 0.75 11.45 19.55
CA CYS A 248 0.94 10.04 19.21
C CYS A 248 0.18 9.12 20.17
N VAL A 249 0.29 9.36 21.49
CA VAL A 249 -0.43 8.57 22.50
C VAL A 249 -1.93 8.70 22.33
N THR A 250 -2.46 9.92 22.14
CA THR A 250 -3.88 10.14 21.89
C THR A 250 -4.34 9.38 20.63
N ALA A 251 -3.58 9.45 19.53
CA ALA A 251 -3.91 8.70 18.32
C ALA A 251 -3.88 7.19 18.53
N MET A 252 -2.91 6.66 19.28
CA MET A 252 -2.82 5.24 19.63
C MET A 252 -4.02 4.78 20.44
N VAL A 253 -4.38 5.52 21.50
CA VAL A 253 -5.52 5.17 22.36
C VAL A 253 -6.82 5.22 21.57
N LEU A 254 -7.05 6.29 20.79
CA LEU A 254 -8.23 6.40 19.93
C LEU A 254 -8.31 5.25 18.91
N ALA A 255 -7.19 4.92 18.26
CA ALA A 255 -7.14 3.83 17.30
C ALA A 255 -7.42 2.48 17.96
N ALA A 256 -6.82 2.20 19.12
CA ALA A 256 -7.02 0.96 19.86
C ALA A 256 -8.47 0.80 20.30
N VAL A 257 -9.06 1.82 20.94
CA VAL A 257 -10.46 1.80 21.39
C VAL A 257 -11.41 1.60 20.21
N PHE A 258 -11.22 2.37 19.13
CA PHE A 258 -12.06 2.28 17.94
C PHE A 258 -11.96 0.91 17.26
N MET A 259 -10.74 0.38 17.08
CA MET A 259 -10.53 -0.91 16.42
C MET A 259 -11.03 -2.08 17.26
N SER A 260 -10.84 -2.04 18.58
CA SER A 260 -11.38 -3.05 19.50
C SER A 260 -12.91 -3.03 19.49
N GLY A 261 -13.53 -1.85 19.57
CA GLY A 261 -14.99 -1.73 19.48
C GLY A 261 -15.55 -2.19 18.15
N TYR A 262 -14.90 -1.82 17.04
CA TYR A 262 -15.28 -2.27 15.70
C TYR A 262 -15.20 -3.80 15.57
N THR A 263 -14.12 -4.40 16.05
CA THR A 263 -13.91 -5.86 16.00
C THR A 263 -14.92 -6.60 16.87
N ALA A 264 -15.15 -6.13 18.10
CA ALA A 264 -16.14 -6.70 19.00
C ALA A 264 -17.55 -6.68 18.38
N ARG A 265 -17.97 -5.54 17.81
CA ARG A 265 -19.25 -5.41 17.11
C ARG A 265 -19.33 -6.34 15.90
N LYS A 266 -18.25 -6.45 15.11
CA LYS A 266 -18.17 -7.36 13.97
C LYS A 266 -18.36 -8.82 14.39
N ILE A 267 -17.71 -9.24 15.47
CA ILE A 267 -17.83 -10.59 16.03
C ILE A 267 -19.25 -10.82 16.57
N GLU A 268 -19.83 -9.84 17.27
CA GLU A 268 -21.20 -9.93 17.78
C GLU A 268 -22.22 -10.10 16.65
N VAL A 269 -22.13 -9.27 15.60
CA VAL A 269 -23.00 -9.35 14.42
C VAL A 269 -22.78 -10.69 13.71
N ALA A 270 -21.53 -11.08 13.48
CA ALA A 270 -21.23 -12.37 12.85
C ALA A 270 -21.82 -13.53 13.65
N ASN A 271 -21.70 -13.55 14.97
CA ASN A 271 -22.27 -14.59 15.83
C ASN A 271 -23.81 -14.57 15.83
N ARG A 272 -24.45 -13.40 15.72
CA ARG A 272 -25.91 -13.28 15.60
C ARG A 272 -26.42 -13.75 14.23
N GLU A 273 -25.74 -13.41 13.15
CA GLU A 273 -26.16 -13.75 11.77
C GLU A 273 -25.78 -15.19 11.36
N GLN A 274 -24.62 -15.72 11.77
CA GLN A 274 -24.17 -17.07 11.39
C GLN A 274 -24.82 -18.21 12.16
N ARG A 275 -25.48 -17.95 13.31
CA ARG A 275 -26.21 -19.01 14.03
C ARG A 275 -27.26 -19.70 13.15
N ASP A 276 -27.86 -18.97 12.21
CA ASP A 276 -28.86 -19.52 11.30
C ASP A 276 -28.42 -19.58 9.84
N ALA A 277 -27.33 -18.92 9.44
CA ALA A 277 -26.96 -18.81 8.02
C ALA A 277 -26.74 -20.17 7.32
N PHE A 278 -26.03 -21.10 7.95
CA PHE A 278 -25.82 -22.45 7.38
C PHE A 278 -27.08 -23.30 7.40
N ALA A 279 -27.93 -23.15 8.44
CA ALA A 279 -29.20 -23.85 8.52
C ALA A 279 -30.21 -23.31 7.49
N VAL A 280 -30.23 -21.99 7.24
CA VAL A 280 -31.05 -21.34 6.21
C VAL A 280 -30.57 -21.74 4.82
N PHE A 281 -29.26 -21.71 4.56
CA PHE A 281 -28.70 -22.18 3.29
C PHE A 281 -29.00 -23.66 3.05
N GLY A 282 -28.79 -24.51 4.06
CA GLY A 282 -29.12 -25.94 3.98
C GLY A 282 -30.59 -26.19 3.69
N ARG A 283 -31.50 -25.47 4.36
CA ARG A 283 -32.95 -25.55 4.08
C ARG A 283 -33.30 -25.09 2.67
N ALA A 284 -32.67 -24.02 2.18
CA ALA A 284 -32.90 -23.54 0.81
C ALA A 284 -32.44 -24.55 -0.24
N VAL A 285 -31.27 -25.18 -0.06
CA VAL A 285 -30.77 -26.23 -0.95
C VAL A 285 -31.67 -27.45 -0.97
N VAL A 286 -32.18 -27.87 0.20
CA VAL A 286 -33.14 -28.99 0.30
C VAL A 286 -34.46 -28.66 -0.41
N LEU A 287 -34.95 -27.43 -0.29
CA LEU A 287 -36.18 -26.98 -0.95
C LEU A 287 -36.01 -26.98 -2.49
N GLU A 288 -34.90 -26.43 -2.98
CA GLU A 288 -34.57 -26.36 -4.41
C GLU A 288 -34.40 -27.77 -5.01
N ALA A 289 -33.75 -28.68 -4.28
CA ALA A 289 -33.58 -30.07 -4.70
C ALA A 289 -34.90 -30.86 -4.74
N ALA A 290 -35.89 -30.48 -3.93
CA ALA A 290 -37.21 -31.08 -3.93
C ALA A 290 -38.10 -30.55 -5.07
N THR A 291 -37.92 -29.30 -5.50
CA THR A 291 -38.67 -28.70 -6.62
C THR A 291 -38.17 -29.12 -8.00
N HIS A 292 -36.95 -29.67 -8.09
CA HIS A 292 -36.34 -30.16 -9.34
C HIS A 292 -36.33 -31.70 -9.47
N ARG A 293 -37.12 -32.40 -8.66
CA ARG A 293 -37.49 -33.82 -8.86
C ARG A 293 -38.87 -33.93 -9.46
#